data_AF-A0A1H3P779-F1
#
_entry.id   AF-A0A1H3P779-F1
#
_cell.length_a   1.000
_cell.length_b   1.000
_cell.length_c   1.000
_cell.angle_alpha   90.00
_cell.angle_beta   90.00
_cell.angle_gamma   90.00
#
_symmetry.space_group_name_H-M   'P 1'
#
loop_
_entity.id
_entity.type
_entity.pdbx_description
1 polymer ?
#
loop_
_entity_poly.entity_id
_entity_poly.type
_entity_poly.pdbx_seq_one_letter_code
_entity_poly.pdbx_strand_id
1 'polypeptide(L)'
;MLKQKLEHMVALYPVVLFDGWHIKNVSERSEGEKWETLWFQVFTPTGVFRVKEFFLDIMEPTFPDSCMYQAQGECFQYNALVYWRGVNYKGKVSYVISKWKTQIEISIDEGFIEQQEMEKFLEGLQPLELEKAKKQVNKPFHQLSFQARAQICGEISRCSKWHLPNEVQFDSLPITTPDEWKLESVGFGDDEIQYVYWDVKEQLYALWACRHSQYNYYPVLSWIQNYSRMKMINGLEFYSHPQRGTVVYQNLGDEQIAYVFRGIPSTTLIKVKEIFS
;
A
#
# COMPACT_ATOMS: atom_id res chain seq x y z
N MET A 1 -12.71 -9.68 22.29
CA MET A 1 -11.37 -9.20 22.68
C MET A 1 -10.35 -10.02 21.89
N LEU A 2 -9.42 -9.36 21.19
CA LEU A 2 -8.31 -10.05 20.51
C LEU A 2 -7.50 -10.85 21.54
N LYS A 3 -7.09 -12.07 21.19
CA LYS A 3 -6.35 -12.96 22.12
C LYS A 3 -4.84 -12.81 21.94
N GLN A 4 -4.38 -12.33 20.78
CA GLN A 4 -2.98 -12.18 20.41
C GLN A 4 -2.64 -10.70 20.17
N LYS A 5 -1.39 -10.35 20.47
CA LYS A 5 -0.88 -9.00 20.27
C LYS A 5 -0.24 -8.94 18.87
N LEU A 6 -0.90 -8.27 17.93
CA LEU A 6 -0.31 -7.94 16.63
C LEU A 6 0.78 -6.88 16.82
N GLU A 7 2.00 -7.13 16.36
CA GLU A 7 3.20 -6.32 16.61
C GLU A 7 3.61 -5.44 15.43
N HIS A 8 3.24 -5.83 14.22
CA HIS A 8 3.67 -5.26 12.94
C HIS A 8 2.52 -4.63 12.13
N MET A 9 1.28 -4.73 12.60
CA MET A 9 0.13 -4.01 12.03
C MET A 9 -0.73 -3.29 13.09
N VAL A 10 -1.58 -2.35 12.63
CA VAL A 10 -2.61 -1.74 13.47
C VAL A 10 -3.93 -2.48 13.24
N ALA A 11 -4.46 -3.13 14.28
CA ALA A 11 -5.81 -3.69 14.23
C ALA A 11 -6.85 -2.57 14.22
N LEU A 12 -7.69 -2.54 13.20
CA LEU A 12 -8.79 -1.62 13.05
C LEU A 12 -10.12 -2.33 13.33
N TYR A 13 -11.07 -1.60 13.87
CA TYR A 13 -12.38 -2.13 14.22
C TYR A 13 -13.43 -1.02 14.15
N PRO A 14 -14.67 -1.31 13.75
CA PRO A 14 -15.71 -0.29 13.73
C PRO A 14 -16.09 0.08 15.15
N VAL A 15 -16.05 1.38 15.47
CA VAL A 15 -16.48 1.91 16.77
C VAL A 15 -18.00 1.89 16.90
N VAL A 16 -18.68 2.11 15.78
CA VAL A 16 -20.15 2.11 15.67
C VAL A 16 -20.51 1.25 14.47
N LEU A 17 -21.51 0.38 14.66
CA LEU A 17 -22.14 -0.40 13.61
C LEU A 17 -23.53 0.18 13.31
N PHE A 18 -23.98 0.05 12.07
CA PHE A 18 -25.35 0.38 11.70
C PHE A 18 -26.35 -0.54 12.40
N ASP A 19 -27.61 -0.11 12.46
CA ASP A 19 -28.68 -0.93 13.03
C ASP A 19 -28.78 -2.28 12.31
N GLY A 20 -28.83 -3.36 13.09
CA GLY A 20 -28.86 -4.73 12.59
C GLY A 20 -27.49 -5.28 12.14
N TRP A 21 -26.44 -4.47 12.12
CA TRP A 21 -25.09 -4.95 11.81
C TRP A 21 -24.43 -5.54 13.06
N HIS A 22 -23.74 -6.66 12.89
CA HIS A 22 -22.99 -7.28 14.00
C HIS A 22 -21.77 -8.05 13.49
N ILE A 23 -20.76 -8.18 14.35
CA ILE A 23 -19.51 -8.89 14.01
C ILE A 23 -19.50 -10.29 14.61
N LYS A 24 -19.07 -11.26 13.81
CA LYS A 24 -18.81 -12.64 14.21
C LYS A 24 -17.52 -13.16 13.59
N ASN A 25 -17.10 -14.35 14.00
CA ASN A 25 -15.98 -15.08 13.41
C ASN A 25 -14.68 -14.26 13.35
N VAL A 26 -14.31 -13.65 14.48
CA VAL A 26 -13.05 -12.91 14.62
C VAL A 26 -11.92 -13.91 14.78
N SER A 27 -10.90 -13.81 13.94
CA SER A 27 -9.68 -14.59 14.08
C SER A 27 -8.47 -13.73 13.73
N GLU A 28 -7.42 -13.97 14.48
CA GLU A 28 -6.13 -13.33 14.31
C GLU A 28 -5.08 -14.41 14.04
N ARG A 29 -3.97 -13.97 13.45
CA ARG A 29 -2.77 -14.77 13.24
C ARG A 29 -1.57 -13.91 13.60
N SER A 30 -0.86 -14.28 14.65
CA SER A 30 0.50 -13.82 14.91
C SER A 30 1.44 -14.22 13.77
N GLU A 31 2.49 -13.45 13.60
CA GLU A 31 3.50 -13.74 12.60
C GLU A 31 4.19 -15.09 12.84
N GLY A 32 4.48 -15.78 11.75
CA GLY A 32 5.27 -17.02 11.72
C GLY A 32 5.84 -17.19 10.32
N GLU A 33 5.48 -18.26 9.61
CA GLU A 33 5.80 -18.42 8.19
C GLU A 33 5.11 -17.39 7.28
N LYS A 34 4.12 -16.67 7.82
CA LYS A 34 3.36 -15.63 7.11
C LYS A 34 3.18 -14.42 8.02
N TRP A 35 2.94 -13.28 7.40
CA TRP A 35 2.64 -12.01 8.07
C TRP A 35 1.42 -12.09 9.00
N GLU A 36 1.35 -11.12 9.90
CA GLU A 36 0.22 -10.95 10.81
C GLU A 36 -1.07 -10.64 10.06
N THR A 37 -2.17 -11.25 10.48
CA THR A 37 -3.50 -10.90 9.94
C THR A 37 -4.54 -10.84 11.04
N LEU A 38 -5.45 -9.88 10.92
CA LEU A 38 -6.74 -9.90 11.59
C LEU A 38 -7.82 -10.13 10.56
N TRP A 39 -8.81 -10.97 10.83
CA TRP A 39 -10.01 -11.02 10.01
C TRP A 39 -11.26 -11.22 10.86
N PHE A 40 -12.37 -10.73 10.35
CA PHE A 40 -13.68 -10.90 10.97
C PHE A 40 -14.78 -10.82 9.91
N GLN A 41 -15.98 -11.30 10.24
CA GLN A 41 -17.16 -11.15 9.40
C GLN A 41 -18.13 -10.14 9.99
N VAL A 42 -18.67 -9.31 9.12
CA VAL A 42 -19.74 -8.37 9.41
C VAL A 42 -21.01 -8.90 8.77
N PHE A 43 -22.01 -9.14 9.59
CA PHE A 43 -23.35 -9.55 9.20
C PHE A 43 -24.24 -8.32 9.19
N THR A 44 -24.95 -8.10 8.09
CA THR A 44 -25.88 -6.99 7.89
C THR A 44 -27.27 -7.53 7.54
N PRO A 45 -28.32 -6.70 7.52
CA PRO A 45 -29.64 -7.12 7.07
C PRO A 45 -29.69 -7.61 5.61
N THR A 46 -28.75 -7.16 4.78
CA THR A 46 -28.75 -7.38 3.32
C THR A 46 -27.63 -8.31 2.83
N GLY A 47 -26.66 -8.64 3.68
CA GLY A 47 -25.55 -9.49 3.30
C GLY A 47 -24.55 -9.78 4.41
N VAL A 48 -23.46 -10.45 4.01
CA VAL A 48 -22.33 -10.77 4.87
C VAL A 48 -21.06 -10.43 4.12
N PHE A 49 -20.14 -9.74 4.77
CA PHE A 49 -18.84 -9.48 4.22
C PHE A 49 -17.73 -9.78 5.22
N ARG A 50 -16.57 -10.13 4.68
CA ARG A 50 -15.36 -10.39 5.44
C ARG A 50 -14.46 -9.18 5.36
N VAL A 51 -13.92 -8.78 6.49
CA VAL A 51 -12.80 -7.83 6.60
C VAL A 51 -11.55 -8.63 6.91
N LYS A 52 -10.46 -8.35 6.20
CA LYS A 52 -9.14 -8.91 6.43
C LYS A 52 -8.11 -7.79 6.44
N GLU A 53 -7.34 -7.71 7.49
CA GLU A 53 -6.38 -6.66 7.75
C GLU A 53 -4.97 -7.25 7.87
N PHE A 54 -3.99 -6.54 7.34
CA PHE A 54 -2.56 -6.84 7.46
C PHE A 54 -1.72 -5.63 7.09
N PHE A 55 -0.44 -5.62 7.48
CA PHE A 55 0.49 -4.62 6.95
C PHE A 55 0.82 -4.96 5.49
N LEU A 56 0.59 -4.04 4.55
CA LEU A 56 0.97 -4.25 3.15
C LEU A 56 2.48 -4.05 2.98
N ASP A 57 3.18 -5.13 2.67
CA ASP A 57 4.63 -5.17 2.46
C ASP A 57 5.03 -5.69 1.09
N ILE A 58 4.07 -6.06 0.24
CA ILE A 58 4.28 -6.41 -1.17
C ILE A 58 4.22 -5.11 -1.96
N MET A 59 5.30 -4.62 -2.57
CA MET A 59 5.23 -3.30 -3.18
C MET A 59 5.87 -3.19 -4.56
N GLU A 60 4.97 -3.16 -5.55
CA GLU A 60 5.13 -2.63 -6.90
C GLU A 60 4.30 -1.33 -7.14
N PRO A 61 4.14 -0.36 -6.22
CA PRO A 61 4.11 -0.21 -4.77
C PRO A 61 3.04 0.84 -4.34
N THR A 62 1.92 0.95 -5.07
CA THR A 62 0.81 1.88 -4.72
C THR A 62 -0.56 1.26 -4.94
N PHE A 63 -0.60 -0.05 -5.20
CA PHE A 63 -1.80 -0.85 -5.36
C PHE A 63 -2.17 -1.52 -4.04
N PRO A 64 -3.08 -0.94 -3.24
CA PRO A 64 -3.80 -1.76 -2.26
C PRO A 64 -4.70 -2.78 -2.96
N ASP A 65 -4.91 -2.65 -4.27
CA ASP A 65 -5.90 -3.36 -5.05
C ASP A 65 -5.44 -4.77 -5.53
N SER A 66 -4.25 -5.22 -5.11
CA SER A 66 -3.57 -6.46 -5.52
C SER A 66 -4.35 -7.76 -5.26
N CYS A 67 -5.37 -7.73 -4.39
CA CYS A 67 -6.25 -8.88 -4.15
C CYS A 67 -7.50 -8.92 -5.04
N MET A 68 -7.64 -7.98 -5.98
CA MET A 68 -8.71 -7.98 -6.97
C MET A 68 -8.28 -8.72 -8.24
N TYR A 69 -9.23 -9.46 -8.83
CA TYR A 69 -9.04 -10.45 -9.91
C TYR A 69 -8.28 -9.93 -11.13
N GLN A 70 -8.19 -8.61 -11.30
CA GLN A 70 -7.45 -8.00 -12.41
C GLN A 70 -6.70 -6.73 -12.02
N ALA A 71 -6.48 -6.42 -10.74
CA ALA A 71 -6.01 -5.09 -10.32
C ALA A 71 -6.70 -3.96 -11.12
N GLN A 72 -7.95 -4.17 -11.53
CA GLN A 72 -8.76 -3.29 -12.37
C GLN A 72 -9.90 -2.73 -11.54
N GLY A 73 -9.80 -2.78 -10.21
CA GLY A 73 -10.79 -2.11 -9.39
C GLY A 73 -10.79 -0.62 -9.72
N GLU A 74 -11.99 -0.08 -9.81
CA GLU A 74 -12.18 1.36 -9.92
C GLU A 74 -11.79 1.98 -8.58
N CYS A 75 -11.04 3.07 -8.64
CA CYS A 75 -10.63 3.79 -7.46
C CYS A 75 -11.63 4.91 -7.18
N PHE A 76 -12.07 5.00 -5.94
CA PHE A 76 -13.06 5.95 -5.47
C PHE A 76 -12.49 6.77 -4.32
N GLN A 77 -13.13 7.90 -4.08
CA GLN A 77 -12.85 8.75 -2.93
C GLN A 77 -14.16 9.07 -2.22
N TYR A 78 -14.16 8.88 -0.89
CA TYR A 78 -15.24 9.28 0.00
C TYR A 78 -14.64 10.14 1.12
N ASN A 79 -14.97 11.42 1.17
CA ASN A 79 -14.28 12.41 2.02
C ASN A 79 -12.75 12.37 1.79
N ALA A 80 -11.95 12.12 2.83
CA ALA A 80 -10.50 11.95 2.74
C ALA A 80 -10.06 10.50 2.47
N LEU A 81 -11.01 9.57 2.39
CA LEU A 81 -10.78 8.14 2.27
C LEU A 81 -10.65 7.75 0.79
N VAL A 82 -9.51 7.20 0.39
CA VAL A 82 -9.31 6.63 -0.95
C VAL A 82 -9.37 5.10 -0.85
N TYR A 83 -10.24 4.49 -1.65
CA TYR A 83 -10.42 3.04 -1.67
C TYR A 83 -10.63 2.54 -3.09
N TRP A 84 -10.46 1.24 -3.28
CA TRP A 84 -10.65 0.56 -4.54
C TRP A 84 -11.80 -0.41 -4.43
N ARG A 85 -12.61 -0.53 -5.49
CA ARG A 85 -13.72 -1.47 -5.56
C ARG A 85 -13.65 -2.23 -6.87
N GLY A 86 -13.82 -3.54 -6.79
CA GLY A 86 -13.80 -4.42 -7.95
C GLY A 86 -14.30 -5.80 -7.59
N VAL A 87 -13.84 -6.81 -8.33
CA VAL A 87 -14.11 -8.22 -8.02
C VAL A 87 -12.81 -8.93 -7.67
N ASN A 88 -12.81 -9.79 -6.65
CA ASN A 88 -11.66 -10.63 -6.32
C ASN A 88 -11.60 -11.88 -7.19
N TYR A 89 -10.52 -12.65 -7.05
CA TYR A 89 -10.27 -13.86 -7.83
C TYR A 89 -11.33 -14.97 -7.70
N LYS A 90 -12.26 -14.84 -6.75
CA LYS A 90 -13.43 -15.71 -6.57
C LYS A 90 -14.71 -15.13 -7.19
N GLY A 91 -14.59 -14.04 -7.96
CA GLY A 91 -15.72 -13.33 -8.56
C GLY A 91 -16.59 -12.56 -7.55
N LYS A 92 -16.08 -12.26 -6.34
CA LYS A 92 -16.84 -11.54 -5.31
C LYS A 92 -16.54 -10.06 -5.33
N VAL A 93 -17.58 -9.22 -5.20
CA VAL A 93 -17.41 -7.77 -5.00
C VAL A 93 -16.49 -7.56 -3.80
N SER A 94 -15.46 -6.76 -3.99
CA SER A 94 -14.41 -6.56 -3.01
C SER A 94 -13.99 -5.11 -2.96
N TYR A 95 -13.53 -4.69 -1.78
CA TYR A 95 -12.97 -3.37 -1.55
C TYR A 95 -11.58 -3.50 -0.99
N VAL A 96 -10.69 -2.58 -1.32
CA VAL A 96 -9.38 -2.49 -0.65
C VAL A 96 -9.03 -1.06 -0.31
N ILE A 97 -8.42 -0.88 0.85
CA ILE A 97 -8.00 0.42 1.34
C ILE A 97 -6.74 0.28 2.20
N SER A 98 -5.97 1.36 2.32
CA SER A 98 -4.92 1.50 3.33
C SER A 98 -5.27 2.59 4.34
N LYS A 99 -5.14 2.28 5.64
CA LYS A 99 -5.37 3.19 6.76
C LYS A 99 -4.42 2.81 7.90
N TRP A 100 -3.81 3.77 8.60
CA TRP A 100 -2.89 3.49 9.73
C TRP A 100 -1.77 2.48 9.38
N LYS A 101 -1.14 2.63 8.19
CA LYS A 101 -0.16 1.67 7.64
C LYS A 101 -0.68 0.22 7.52
N THR A 102 -2.00 0.02 7.54
CA THR A 102 -2.66 -1.30 7.47
C THR A 102 -3.49 -1.36 6.20
N GLN A 103 -3.32 -2.41 5.42
CA GLN A 103 -4.22 -2.76 4.33
C GLN A 103 -5.43 -3.49 4.88
N ILE A 104 -6.60 -3.05 4.43
CA ILE A 104 -7.90 -3.64 4.75
C ILE A 104 -8.52 -4.12 3.45
N GLU A 105 -8.75 -5.40 3.35
CA GLU A 105 -9.46 -6.06 2.28
C GLU A 105 -10.86 -6.46 2.73
N ILE A 106 -11.84 -6.16 1.89
CA ILE A 106 -13.21 -6.58 2.08
C ILE A 106 -13.63 -7.48 0.93
N SER A 107 -14.31 -8.58 1.26
CA SER A 107 -14.98 -9.45 0.30
C SER A 107 -16.44 -9.60 0.71
N ILE A 108 -17.37 -9.27 -0.19
CA ILE A 108 -18.80 -9.54 0.02
C ILE A 108 -19.01 -11.05 -0.18
N ASP A 109 -19.17 -11.78 0.92
CA ASP A 109 -19.31 -13.24 0.91
C ASP A 109 -20.72 -13.62 0.44
N GLU A 110 -21.76 -12.92 0.94
CA GLU A 110 -23.18 -13.19 0.68
C GLU A 110 -23.98 -11.88 0.54
N GLY A 111 -25.06 -11.94 -0.25
CA GLY A 111 -25.97 -10.80 -0.42
C GLY A 111 -25.32 -9.59 -1.07
N PHE A 112 -25.75 -8.40 -0.64
CA PHE A 112 -25.29 -7.13 -1.19
C PHE A 112 -25.20 -6.06 -0.10
N ILE A 113 -24.21 -5.18 -0.20
CA ILE A 113 -24.01 -4.03 0.69
C ILE A 113 -24.00 -2.79 -0.18
N GLU A 114 -24.83 -1.80 0.17
CA GLU A 114 -24.85 -0.52 -0.55
C GLU A 114 -23.48 0.16 -0.45
N GLN A 115 -23.04 0.78 -1.55
CA GLN A 115 -21.73 1.41 -1.59
C GLN A 115 -21.57 2.48 -0.49
N GLN A 116 -22.61 3.27 -0.25
CA GLN A 116 -22.59 4.31 0.78
C GLN A 116 -22.45 3.74 2.21
N GLU A 117 -23.07 2.58 2.49
CA GLU A 117 -22.92 1.91 3.78
C GLU A 117 -21.50 1.37 3.95
N MET A 118 -20.92 0.80 2.88
CA MET A 118 -19.54 0.34 2.86
C MET A 118 -18.55 1.50 3.09
N GLU A 119 -18.74 2.62 2.40
CA GLU A 119 -17.91 3.82 2.53
C GLU A 119 -17.88 4.34 3.98
N LYS A 120 -19.06 4.46 4.60
CA LYS A 120 -19.18 4.89 6.01
C LYS A 120 -18.59 3.85 6.97
N PHE A 121 -18.77 2.55 6.70
CA PHE A 121 -18.14 1.50 7.48
C PHE A 121 -16.61 1.62 7.45
N LEU A 122 -16.03 1.77 6.26
CA LEU A 122 -14.57 1.93 6.06
C LEU A 122 -14.03 3.20 6.71
N GLU A 123 -14.76 4.32 6.60
CA GLU A 123 -14.41 5.57 7.28
C GLU A 123 -14.43 5.40 8.81
N GLY A 124 -15.42 4.67 9.33
CA GLY A 124 -15.64 4.39 10.75
C GLY A 124 -14.66 3.40 11.41
N LEU A 125 -13.81 2.71 10.65
CA LEU A 125 -12.78 1.82 11.20
C LEU A 125 -11.74 2.62 12.00
N GLN A 126 -11.57 2.31 13.29
CA GLN A 126 -10.60 2.97 14.16
C GLN A 126 -9.66 1.97 14.82
N PRO A 127 -8.45 2.38 15.23
CA PRO A 127 -7.57 1.51 15.97
C PRO A 127 -8.19 1.02 17.27
N LEU A 128 -8.09 -0.29 17.54
CA LEU A 128 -8.50 -0.87 18.83
C LEU A 128 -7.69 -0.29 20.00
N GLU A 129 -6.41 -0.02 19.76
CA GLU A 129 -5.47 0.56 20.74
C GLU A 129 -4.83 1.83 20.14
N LEU A 130 -5.47 2.99 20.32
CA LEU A 130 -5.04 4.24 19.67
C LEU A 130 -3.58 4.63 19.96
N GLU A 131 -3.13 4.53 21.21
CA GLU A 131 -1.75 4.89 21.57
C GLU A 131 -0.72 3.93 21.00
N LYS A 132 -1.07 2.65 20.87
CA LYS A 132 -0.22 1.67 20.17
C LYS A 132 -0.18 1.97 18.67
N ALA A 133 -1.31 2.32 18.07
CA ALA A 133 -1.40 2.69 16.66
C ALA A 133 -0.55 3.92 16.32
N LYS A 134 -0.59 4.96 17.18
CA LYS A 134 0.28 6.14 17.03
C LYS A 134 1.76 5.77 17.06
N LYS A 135 2.18 4.85 17.92
CA LYS A 135 3.57 4.35 17.92
C LYS A 135 3.88 3.53 16.66
N GLN A 136 2.96 2.67 16.24
CA GLN A 136 3.09 1.81 15.07
C GLN A 136 3.31 2.62 13.79
N VAL A 137 2.49 3.65 13.57
CA VAL A 137 2.57 4.45 12.33
C VAL A 137 3.89 5.19 12.21
N ASN A 138 4.54 5.51 13.33
CA ASN A 138 5.86 6.14 13.34
C ASN A 138 7.04 5.16 13.20
N LYS A 139 6.79 3.85 13.18
CA LYS A 139 7.85 2.87 12.86
C LYS A 139 8.18 2.96 11.36
N PRO A 140 9.47 2.91 10.98
CA PRO A 140 9.88 2.89 9.58
C PRO A 140 9.38 1.61 8.88
N PHE A 141 9.14 1.71 7.57
CA PHE A 141 8.65 0.61 6.73
C PHE A 141 9.34 -0.74 7.01
N HIS A 142 10.68 -0.79 7.01
CA HIS A 142 11.42 -2.04 7.14
C HIS A 142 11.25 -2.75 8.50
N GLN A 143 10.79 -2.04 9.54
CA GLN A 143 10.48 -2.65 10.84
C GLN A 143 9.08 -3.25 10.89
N LEU A 144 8.20 -2.88 9.96
CA LEU A 144 6.83 -3.37 9.88
C LEU A 144 6.69 -4.44 8.79
N SER A 145 7.34 -4.20 7.65
CA SER A 145 7.32 -5.06 6.47
C SER A 145 7.80 -6.48 6.78
N PHE A 146 6.93 -7.47 6.56
CA PHE A 146 7.29 -8.87 6.73
C PHE A 146 8.25 -9.31 5.61
N GLN A 147 8.05 -8.88 4.36
CA GLN A 147 9.00 -9.15 3.27
C GLN A 147 10.40 -8.59 3.54
N ALA A 148 10.51 -7.39 4.13
CA ALA A 148 11.81 -6.81 4.47
C ALA A 148 12.50 -7.58 5.61
N ARG A 149 11.75 -8.02 6.63
CA ARG A 149 12.31 -8.69 7.82
C ARG A 149 12.55 -10.19 7.62
N ALA A 150 11.63 -10.87 6.96
CA ALA A 150 11.67 -12.31 6.72
C ALA A 150 12.38 -12.66 5.40
N GLN A 151 12.58 -11.70 4.50
CA GLN A 151 13.24 -11.88 3.19
C GLN A 151 12.55 -12.96 2.32
N ILE A 152 11.23 -12.98 2.35
CA ILE A 152 10.43 -13.98 1.64
C ILE A 152 9.75 -13.34 0.44
N CYS A 153 10.23 -13.68 -0.77
CA CYS A 153 9.65 -13.39 -2.10
C CYS A 153 9.19 -11.94 -2.37
N GLY A 154 9.01 -11.58 -3.64
CA GLY A 154 8.55 -10.25 -4.04
C GLY A 154 9.65 -9.19 -4.08
N GLU A 155 9.30 -8.01 -4.56
CA GLU A 155 10.22 -6.92 -4.90
C GLU A 155 11.00 -6.45 -3.67
N ILE A 156 10.33 -6.28 -2.53
CA ILE A 156 10.96 -5.81 -1.28
C ILE A 156 12.02 -6.80 -0.77
N SER A 157 11.81 -8.11 -0.97
CA SER A 157 12.75 -9.14 -0.52
C SER A 157 14.06 -9.18 -1.31
N ARG A 158 14.16 -8.49 -2.46
CA ARG A 158 15.41 -8.37 -3.23
C ARG A 158 16.49 -7.59 -2.47
N CYS A 159 16.08 -6.73 -1.53
CA CYS A 159 16.97 -6.09 -0.59
C CYS A 159 17.06 -6.94 0.70
N SER A 160 18.26 -7.44 1.00
CA SER A 160 18.50 -8.26 2.20
C SER A 160 18.81 -7.41 3.44
N LYS A 161 19.28 -6.17 3.27
CA LYS A 161 19.62 -5.29 4.39
C LYS A 161 18.79 -4.02 4.31
N TRP A 162 18.11 -3.69 5.39
CA TRP A 162 17.28 -2.50 5.48
C TRP A 162 17.69 -1.64 6.67
N HIS A 163 17.70 -0.32 6.46
CA HIS A 163 18.24 0.64 7.40
C HIS A 163 17.38 1.89 7.49
N LEU A 164 17.51 2.62 8.60
CA LEU A 164 17.15 4.03 8.65
C LEU A 164 18.15 4.84 7.80
N PRO A 165 17.72 5.95 7.18
CA PRO A 165 18.60 6.75 6.32
C PRO A 165 19.82 7.36 7.02
N ASN A 166 19.78 7.52 8.34
CA ASN A 166 20.90 8.06 9.12
C ASN A 166 21.90 6.99 9.60
N GLU A 167 21.63 5.71 9.34
CA GLU A 167 22.50 4.60 9.76
C GLU A 167 23.55 4.22 8.71
N VAL A 168 23.32 4.59 7.46
CA VAL A 168 24.11 4.13 6.31
C VAL A 168 24.26 5.24 5.26
N GLN A 169 25.33 5.16 4.47
CA GLN A 169 25.49 5.99 3.29
C GLN A 169 24.84 5.29 2.08
N PHE A 170 24.23 6.08 1.21
CA PHE A 170 23.60 5.63 -0.03
C PHE A 170 23.61 6.78 -1.04
N ASP A 171 23.49 6.43 -2.31
CA ASP A 171 23.37 7.42 -3.38
C ASP A 171 21.95 7.99 -3.40
N SER A 172 21.83 9.31 -3.25
CA SER A 172 20.53 9.96 -3.32
C SER A 172 19.85 9.77 -4.69
N LEU A 173 18.52 9.78 -4.68
CA LEU A 173 17.74 9.83 -5.91
C LEU A 173 17.90 11.21 -6.58
N PRO A 174 18.05 11.29 -7.91
CA PRO A 174 18.15 12.55 -8.66
C PRO A 174 16.78 13.22 -8.85
N ILE A 175 16.06 13.46 -7.76
CA ILE A 175 14.74 14.10 -7.72
C ILE A 175 14.65 15.08 -6.54
N THR A 176 13.76 16.06 -6.64
CA THR A 176 13.44 16.96 -5.53
C THR A 176 12.12 16.52 -4.89
N THR A 177 12.19 15.87 -3.72
CA THR A 177 10.98 15.44 -3.01
C THR A 177 10.34 16.58 -2.22
N PRO A 178 9.00 16.58 -2.05
CA PRO A 178 8.31 17.54 -1.18
C PRO A 178 8.83 17.49 0.27
N ASP A 179 8.80 18.63 0.98
CA ASP A 179 9.27 18.75 2.37
C ASP A 179 8.48 17.85 3.35
N GLU A 180 7.20 17.59 3.05
CA GLU A 180 6.36 16.71 3.85
C GLU A 180 6.70 15.22 3.70
N TRP A 181 7.58 14.86 2.76
CA TRP A 181 7.99 13.48 2.54
C TRP A 181 9.25 13.14 3.31
N LYS A 182 9.16 12.06 4.09
CA LYS A 182 10.28 11.52 4.83
C LYS A 182 10.74 10.22 4.19
N LEU A 183 12.02 10.13 3.83
CA LEU A 183 12.65 8.84 3.54
C LEU A 183 12.64 8.02 4.84
N GLU A 184 11.88 6.94 4.88
CA GLU A 184 11.72 6.11 6.09
C GLU A 184 12.66 4.92 6.12
N SER A 185 13.00 4.35 4.96
CA SER A 185 13.77 3.12 4.88
C SER A 185 14.55 3.05 3.58
N VAL A 186 15.79 2.57 3.68
CA VAL A 186 16.67 2.27 2.55
C VAL A 186 17.03 0.80 2.60
N GLY A 187 16.79 0.09 1.49
CA GLY A 187 17.10 -1.33 1.32
C GLY A 187 18.29 -1.52 0.39
N PHE A 188 19.14 -2.50 0.67
CA PHE A 188 20.30 -2.89 -0.15
C PHE A 188 20.19 -4.35 -0.55
N GLY A 189 20.20 -4.59 -1.86
CA GLY A 189 20.43 -5.88 -2.51
C GLY A 189 21.81 -5.91 -3.18
N ASP A 190 22.10 -6.98 -3.92
CA ASP A 190 23.41 -7.15 -4.56
C ASP A 190 23.65 -6.15 -5.71
N ASP A 191 22.61 -5.86 -6.48
CA ASP A 191 22.63 -4.98 -7.66
C ASP A 191 21.51 -3.92 -7.60
N GLU A 192 21.01 -3.64 -6.39
CA GLU A 192 19.81 -2.83 -6.19
C GLU A 192 19.83 -2.05 -4.86
N ILE A 193 19.33 -0.81 -4.89
CA ILE A 193 18.99 -0.02 -3.71
C ILE A 193 17.53 0.40 -3.81
N GLN A 194 16.77 0.14 -2.75
CA GLN A 194 15.37 0.55 -2.64
C GLN A 194 15.19 1.70 -1.64
N TYR A 195 14.23 2.59 -1.92
CA TYR A 195 13.93 3.76 -1.12
C TYR A 195 12.43 3.80 -0.86
N VAL A 196 12.03 3.96 0.41
CA VAL A 196 10.62 4.08 0.79
C VAL A 196 10.37 5.43 1.45
N TYR A 197 9.56 6.26 0.80
CA TYR A 197 9.14 7.57 1.28
C TYR A 197 7.73 7.54 1.86
N TRP A 198 7.58 8.18 3.01
CA TRP A 198 6.34 8.38 3.72
C TRP A 198 5.89 9.83 3.64
N ASP A 199 4.65 10.06 3.24
CA ASP A 199 3.99 11.36 3.31
C ASP A 199 3.50 11.59 4.74
N VAL A 200 4.18 12.46 5.48
CA VAL A 200 3.85 12.76 6.88
C VAL A 200 2.51 13.46 6.99
N LYS A 201 2.11 14.24 5.98
CA LYS A 201 0.84 14.98 6.00
C LYS A 201 -0.32 14.04 5.74
N GLU A 202 -0.24 13.26 4.67
CA GLU A 202 -1.32 12.37 4.24
C GLU A 202 -1.31 11.02 4.98
N GLN A 203 -0.24 10.71 5.73
CA GLN A 203 -0.06 9.47 6.48
C GLN A 203 -0.17 8.23 5.58
N LEU A 204 0.53 8.26 4.45
CA LEU A 204 0.57 7.21 3.42
C LEU A 204 1.98 7.07 2.82
N TYR A 205 2.33 5.89 2.32
CA TYR A 205 3.55 5.74 1.51
C TYR A 205 3.36 6.47 0.18
N ALA A 206 4.31 7.36 -0.13
CA ALA A 206 4.17 8.33 -1.21
C ALA A 206 4.97 7.94 -2.45
N LEU A 207 6.15 7.35 -2.24
CA LEU A 207 7.05 6.90 -3.27
C LEU A 207 7.79 5.65 -2.78
N TRP A 208 7.85 4.64 -3.63
CA TRP A 208 8.92 3.65 -3.60
C TRP A 208 9.75 3.81 -4.85
N ALA A 209 11.07 3.82 -4.68
CA ALA A 209 12.00 3.86 -5.78
C ALA A 209 12.96 2.67 -5.69
N CYS A 210 13.34 2.17 -6.85
CA CYS A 210 14.25 1.05 -7.01
C CYS A 210 15.33 1.47 -8.00
N ARG A 211 16.53 1.73 -7.49
CA ARG A 211 17.73 1.95 -8.28
C ARG A 211 18.39 0.60 -8.50
N HIS A 212 18.63 0.20 -9.74
CA HIS A 212 19.22 -1.09 -10.06
C HIS A 212 20.22 -0.97 -11.21
N SER A 213 21.20 -1.87 -11.24
CA SER A 213 22.10 -2.04 -12.36
C SER A 213 21.53 -3.06 -13.37
N GLN A 214 22.15 -3.16 -14.56
CA GLN A 214 21.96 -4.24 -15.53
C GLN A 214 20.52 -4.49 -16.02
N TYR A 215 19.62 -3.50 -15.95
CA TYR A 215 18.21 -3.65 -16.35
C TYR A 215 17.46 -4.75 -15.56
N ASN A 216 17.89 -5.03 -14.33
CA ASN A 216 17.33 -6.10 -13.49
C ASN A 216 15.84 -5.91 -13.11
N TYR A 217 15.29 -4.70 -13.22
CA TYR A 217 13.90 -4.42 -12.90
C TYR A 217 13.20 -3.51 -13.92
N TYR A 218 12.48 -4.13 -14.86
CA TYR A 218 11.70 -3.41 -15.88
C TYR A 218 10.38 -4.13 -16.21
N PRO A 219 9.42 -4.21 -15.27
CA PRO A 219 8.14 -4.91 -15.44
C PRO A 219 7.12 -4.12 -16.30
N VAL A 220 7.52 -3.69 -17.49
CA VAL A 220 6.75 -2.80 -18.38
C VAL A 220 5.31 -3.27 -18.67
N LEU A 221 5.09 -4.58 -18.77
CA LEU A 221 3.75 -5.14 -18.99
C LEU A 221 2.81 -4.85 -17.80
N SER A 222 3.33 -4.95 -16.57
CA SER A 222 2.60 -4.59 -15.34
C SER A 222 2.22 -3.11 -15.38
N TRP A 223 3.17 -2.23 -15.74
CA TRP A 223 2.92 -0.79 -15.78
C TRP A 223 1.89 -0.38 -16.84
N ILE A 224 1.95 -0.98 -18.03
CA ILE A 224 0.98 -0.72 -19.09
C ILE A 224 -0.42 -1.15 -18.67
N GLN A 225 -0.54 -2.32 -18.05
CA GLN A 225 -1.84 -2.86 -17.63
C GLN A 225 -2.48 -2.03 -16.53
N ASN A 226 -1.67 -1.54 -15.57
CA ASN A 226 -2.18 -0.92 -14.35
C ASN A 226 -2.25 0.61 -14.40
N TYR A 227 -1.48 1.28 -15.27
CA TYR A 227 -1.42 2.74 -15.32
C TYR A 227 -1.90 3.28 -16.66
N SER A 228 -1.01 3.28 -17.66
CA SER A 228 -1.29 3.73 -19.02
C SER A 228 -0.23 3.20 -19.97
N ARG A 229 -0.42 3.43 -21.27
CA ARG A 229 0.71 3.32 -22.21
C ARG A 229 1.82 4.33 -21.85
N MET A 230 3.06 3.97 -22.17
CA MET A 230 4.24 4.78 -21.96
C MET A 230 4.13 6.14 -22.68
N LYS A 231 4.57 7.20 -21.99
CA LYS A 231 4.78 8.54 -22.56
C LYS A 231 6.20 9.00 -22.26
N MET A 232 6.95 9.37 -23.28
CA MET A 232 8.27 10.00 -23.10
C MET A 232 8.11 11.48 -22.76
N ILE A 233 8.70 11.91 -21.63
CA ILE A 233 8.71 13.31 -21.20
C ILE A 233 10.11 13.61 -20.67
N ASN A 234 10.81 14.59 -21.26
CA ASN A 234 12.17 15.00 -20.86
C ASN A 234 13.17 13.83 -20.76
N GLY A 235 13.07 12.83 -21.65
CA GLY A 235 13.95 11.65 -21.63
C GLY A 235 13.58 10.58 -20.59
N LEU A 236 12.48 10.74 -19.87
CA LEU A 236 11.95 9.78 -18.90
C LEU A 236 10.70 9.09 -19.43
N GLU A 237 10.50 7.82 -19.08
CA GLU A 237 9.29 7.06 -19.41
C GLU A 237 8.23 7.24 -18.31
N PHE A 238 7.04 7.71 -18.68
CA PHE A 238 5.93 7.90 -17.74
C PHE A 238 4.77 6.94 -18.04
N TYR A 239 4.23 6.34 -16.98
CA TYR A 239 2.99 5.55 -16.98
C TYR A 239 2.10 6.09 -15.87
N SER A 240 0.90 6.61 -16.18
CA SER A 240 0.12 7.38 -15.21
C SER A 240 -1.34 6.99 -15.18
N HIS A 241 -1.92 6.93 -13.99
CA HIS A 241 -3.36 6.80 -13.78
C HIS A 241 -3.79 7.73 -12.63
N PRO A 242 -4.88 8.51 -12.78
CA PRO A 242 -5.19 9.61 -11.87
C PRO A 242 -5.23 9.24 -10.38
N GLN A 243 -5.82 8.09 -10.04
CA GLN A 243 -5.93 7.63 -8.66
C GLN A 243 -4.83 6.65 -8.22
N ARG A 244 -4.35 5.77 -9.11
CA ARG A 244 -3.31 4.77 -8.80
C ARG A 244 -1.94 5.42 -8.61
N GLY A 245 -1.66 6.46 -9.39
CA GLY A 245 -0.44 7.24 -9.32
C GLY A 245 0.35 7.21 -10.62
N THR A 246 1.66 7.32 -10.50
CA THR A 246 2.55 7.45 -11.66
C THR A 246 3.79 6.59 -11.46
N VAL A 247 4.12 5.78 -12.46
CA VAL A 247 5.45 5.17 -12.60
C VAL A 247 6.28 6.07 -13.50
N VAL A 248 7.50 6.36 -13.06
CA VAL A 248 8.53 6.99 -13.89
C VAL A 248 9.72 6.05 -13.96
N TYR A 249 10.21 5.80 -15.17
CA TYR A 249 11.44 5.02 -15.37
C TYR A 249 12.52 5.92 -15.98
N GLN A 250 13.68 5.92 -15.35
CA GLN A 250 14.83 6.74 -15.70
C GLN A 250 16.02 5.84 -16.03
N ASN A 251 16.61 6.04 -17.21
CA ASN A 251 17.85 5.36 -17.60
C ASN A 251 19.03 6.33 -17.47
N LEU A 252 20.01 6.00 -16.63
CA LEU A 252 21.24 6.77 -16.37
C LEU A 252 22.47 6.15 -17.03
N GLY A 253 22.30 5.23 -17.99
CA GLY A 253 23.38 4.47 -18.61
C GLY A 253 23.52 3.11 -17.93
N ASP A 254 24.52 2.97 -17.06
CA ASP A 254 24.81 1.70 -16.36
C ASP A 254 23.83 1.41 -15.21
N GLU A 255 23.12 2.44 -14.73
CA GLU A 255 22.07 2.35 -13.72
C GLU A 255 20.72 2.77 -14.28
N GLN A 256 19.66 2.20 -13.73
CA GLN A 256 18.29 2.64 -13.99
C GLN A 256 17.53 2.78 -12.68
N ILE A 257 16.52 3.64 -12.69
CA ILE A 257 15.68 3.89 -11.52
C ILE A 257 14.22 3.80 -11.93
N ALA A 258 13.50 2.88 -11.30
CA ALA A 258 12.05 2.83 -11.34
C ALA A 258 11.50 3.58 -10.11
N TYR A 259 10.75 4.65 -10.35
CA TYR A 259 10.03 5.39 -9.34
C TYR A 259 8.57 5.07 -9.46
N VAL A 260 7.92 4.79 -8.35
CA VAL A 260 6.47 4.60 -8.36
C VAL A 260 5.81 5.39 -7.25
N PHE A 261 5.09 6.40 -7.71
CA PHE A 261 4.44 7.42 -6.91
C PHE A 261 3.00 7.03 -6.64
N ARG A 262 2.58 7.14 -5.38
CA ARG A 262 1.16 6.97 -5.00
C ARG A 262 0.35 8.11 -5.60
N GLY A 263 -0.80 7.79 -6.17
CA GLY A 263 -1.75 8.79 -6.66
C GLY A 263 -2.40 9.57 -5.53
N ILE A 264 -3.66 9.96 -5.73
CA ILE A 264 -4.40 10.75 -4.75
C ILE A 264 -4.46 10.01 -3.39
N PRO A 265 -4.26 10.71 -2.25
CA PRO A 265 -4.02 12.16 -2.14
C PRO A 265 -2.55 12.60 -2.28
N SER A 266 -1.58 11.68 -2.27
CA SER A 266 -0.15 11.99 -2.20
C SER A 266 0.40 12.71 -3.43
N THR A 267 0.04 12.25 -4.65
CA THR A 267 0.51 12.89 -5.90
C THR A 267 -0.55 12.97 -7.00
N THR A 268 -0.28 13.87 -7.94
CA THR A 268 -0.88 13.93 -9.28
C THR A 268 0.24 13.87 -10.32
N LEU A 269 -0.09 13.59 -11.58
CA LEU A 269 0.91 13.63 -12.67
C LEU A 269 1.62 14.98 -12.77
N ILE A 270 0.96 16.09 -12.45
CA ILE A 270 1.56 17.43 -12.46
C ILE A 270 2.62 17.53 -11.37
N LYS A 271 2.28 17.16 -10.13
CA LYS A 271 3.23 17.13 -9.00
C LYS A 271 4.42 16.22 -9.29
N VAL A 272 4.19 15.06 -9.91
CA VAL A 272 5.30 14.16 -10.30
C VAL A 272 6.21 14.80 -11.34
N LYS A 273 5.69 15.54 -12.32
CA LYS A 273 6.55 16.27 -13.27
C LYS A 273 7.42 17.33 -12.59
N GLU A 274 6.88 18.03 -11.61
CA GLU A 274 7.61 19.05 -10.83
C GLU A 274 8.76 18.42 -10.02
N ILE A 275 8.58 17.21 -9.49
CA ILE A 275 9.63 16.46 -8.76
C ILE A 275 10.87 16.18 -9.63
N PHE A 276 10.70 16.07 -10.95
CA PHE A 276 11.77 15.85 -11.95
C PHE A 276 12.19 17.12 -12.71
N SER A 277 11.66 18.29 -12.35
CA SER A 277 11.96 19.57 -13.02
C SER A 277 13.14 20.30 -12.40
#